data_AF-A0A9D2EFP7-F1
#
_entry.id   AF-A0A9D2EFP7-F1
#
_cell.length_a   1.000
_cell.length_b   1.000
_cell.length_c   1.000
_cell.angle_alpha   90.00
_cell.angle_beta   90.00
_cell.angle_gamma   90.00
#
_symmetry.space_group_name_H-M   'P 1'
#
loop_
_entity.id
_entity.type
_entity.pdbx_description
1 polymer ?
#
loop_
_entity_poly.entity_id
_entity_poly.type
_entity_poly.pdbx_seq_one_letter_code
_entity_poly.pdbx_strand_id
1 'polypeptide(L)'
;GDRVGVRLHGEPLQRARTGELPSEGVVRGAVQVPASGQPLIFGPDHPVTGGYPVIGVLTDDAADAAGQLRPGAQLRFRRRGHPRAER
;
A
#
# COMPACT_ATOMS: atom_id res chain seq x y z
N GLY A 1 -11.22 7.06 3.08
CA GLY A 1 -10.28 7.21 1.96
C GLY A 1 -10.91 8.09 0.93
N ASP A 2 -10.10 8.58 0.01
CA ASP A 2 -10.56 9.25 -1.22
C ASP A 2 -10.07 8.41 -2.42
N ARG A 3 -10.14 8.99 -3.63
CA ARG A 3 -9.69 8.29 -4.84
C ARG A 3 -8.15 8.19 -4.95
N VAL A 4 -7.40 9.00 -4.19
CA VAL A 4 -5.94 8.89 -4.11
C VAL A 4 -5.54 7.68 -3.29
N GLY A 5 -6.29 7.38 -2.21
CA GLY A 5 -6.07 6.14 -1.47
C GLY A 5 -6.84 5.97 -0.16
N VAL A 6 -6.58 4.82 0.46
CA VAL A 6 -7.16 4.42 1.73
C VAL A 6 -6.06 4.40 2.79
N ARG A 7 -6.15 5.32 3.76
CA ARG A 7 -5.27 5.32 4.93
C ARG A 7 -5.75 4.29 5.95
N LEU A 8 -4.82 3.47 6.42
CA LEU A 8 -5.06 2.49 7.45
C LEU A 8 -4.62 3.03 8.79
N HIS A 9 -5.36 2.65 9.83
CA HIS A 9 -5.08 3.01 11.21
C HIS A 9 -4.92 1.76 12.05
N GLY A 10 -3.92 1.76 12.92
CA GLY A 10 -3.62 0.67 13.83
C GLY A 10 -2.28 0.90 14.52
N GLU A 11 -1.65 -0.19 14.96
CA GLU A 11 -0.29 -0.15 15.47
C GLU A 11 0.68 0.29 14.37
N PRO A 12 1.42 1.41 14.55
CA PRO A 12 2.34 1.91 13.55
C PRO A 12 3.44 0.91 13.22
N LEU A 13 3.72 0.72 11.93
CA LEU A 13 4.85 -0.08 11.50
C LEU A 13 6.16 0.64 11.79
N GLN A 14 7.07 -0.03 12.49
CA GLN A 14 8.42 0.48 12.70
C GLN A 14 9.26 0.25 11.45
N ARG A 15 9.82 1.33 10.92
CA ARG A 15 10.72 1.25 9.77
C ARG A 15 12.06 0.69 10.21
N ALA A 16 12.47 -0.43 9.61
CA ALA A 16 13.82 -0.97 9.81
C ALA A 16 14.92 -0.07 9.20
N ARG A 17 14.56 0.80 8.23
CA ARG A 17 15.44 1.78 7.60
C ARG A 17 14.82 3.17 7.71
N THR A 18 15.56 4.12 8.28
CA THR A 18 15.05 5.46 8.59
C THR A 18 15.29 6.49 7.48
N GLY A 19 16.26 6.25 6.60
CA GLY A 19 16.55 7.12 5.45
C GLY A 19 15.39 7.26 4.47
N GLU A 20 15.38 8.35 3.71
CA GLU A 20 14.44 8.55 2.60
C GLU A 20 14.83 7.67 1.41
N LEU A 21 13.84 7.26 0.63
CA LEU A 21 14.10 6.56 -0.63
C LEU A 21 14.07 7.59 -1.78
N PRO A 22 14.92 7.43 -2.81
CA PRO A 22 14.69 8.12 -4.07
C PRO A 22 13.25 7.91 -4.53
N SER A 23 12.64 8.92 -5.14
CA SER A 23 11.30 8.78 -5.69
C SER A 23 11.26 7.67 -6.73
N GLU A 24 10.36 6.72 -6.53
CA GLU A 24 10.16 5.58 -7.43
C GLU A 24 8.73 5.61 -7.98
N GLY A 25 8.53 4.98 -9.15
CA GLY A 25 7.19 4.82 -9.72
C GLY A 25 6.30 3.99 -8.80
N VAL A 26 5.08 4.46 -8.56
CA VAL A 26 4.09 3.72 -7.76
C VAL A 26 2.88 3.36 -8.63
N VAL A 27 2.16 2.33 -8.21
CA VAL A 27 1.00 1.79 -8.93
C VAL A 27 -0.20 1.68 -8.00
N ARG A 28 -1.39 1.60 -8.59
CA ARG A 28 -2.62 1.27 -7.88
C ARG A 28 -2.43 0.00 -7.03
N GLY A 29 -2.93 0.03 -5.81
CA GLY A 29 -2.81 -1.08 -4.86
C GLY A 29 -1.46 -1.17 -4.16
N ALA A 30 -0.47 -0.31 -4.48
CA ALA A 30 0.75 -0.24 -3.70
C ALA A 30 0.46 0.21 -2.25
N VAL A 31 1.07 -0.48 -1.29
CA VAL A 31 0.92 -0.22 0.15
C VAL A 31 2.17 0.52 0.62
N GLN A 32 2.06 1.84 0.71
CA GLN A 32 3.14 2.72 1.10
C GLN A 32 3.13 2.96 2.62
N VAL A 33 4.30 3.05 3.23
CA VAL A 33 4.47 3.31 4.68
C VAL A 33 5.26 4.61 4.91
N PRO A 34 4.57 5.72 5.22
CA PRO A 34 5.20 6.98 5.57
C PRO A 34 5.98 6.91 6.90
N ALA A 35 6.65 8.01 7.26
CA ALA A 35 7.38 8.12 8.53
C ALA A 35 6.50 7.90 9.78
N SER A 36 5.19 8.16 9.69
CA SER A 36 4.23 7.88 10.77
C SER A 36 3.99 6.39 11.03
N GLY A 37 4.43 5.50 10.14
CA GLY A 37 4.20 4.06 10.23
C GLY A 37 2.77 3.62 9.87
N GLN A 38 1.85 4.55 9.59
CA GLN A 38 0.46 4.25 9.23
C GLN A 38 0.35 3.99 7.72
N PRO A 39 -0.01 2.77 7.27
CA PRO A 39 -0.01 2.45 5.84
C PRO A 39 -1.04 3.23 5.02
N LEU A 40 -0.71 3.47 3.75
CA LEU A 40 -1.59 4.02 2.73
C LEU A 40 -1.68 3.03 1.56
N ILE A 41 -2.89 2.59 1.22
CA ILE A 41 -3.15 1.84 -0.01
C ILE A 41 -3.46 2.84 -1.12
N PHE A 42 -2.68 2.84 -2.20
CA PHE A 42 -2.91 3.73 -3.34
C PHE A 42 -4.15 3.33 -4.16
N GLY A 43 -5.03 4.31 -4.39
CA GLY A 43 -6.22 4.22 -5.23
C GLY A 43 -5.93 4.60 -6.68
N PRO A 44 -6.94 4.73 -7.54
CA PRO A 44 -6.75 5.03 -8.97
C PRO A 44 -6.13 6.42 -9.25
N ASP A 45 -6.33 7.39 -8.36
CA ASP A 45 -5.80 8.76 -8.54
C ASP A 45 -4.45 8.94 -7.81
N HIS A 46 -3.69 7.84 -7.64
CA HIS A 46 -2.39 7.88 -7.00
C HIS A 46 -1.39 8.75 -7.80
N PRO A 47 -0.41 9.41 -7.13
CA PRO A 47 0.65 10.10 -7.84
C PRO A 47 1.48 9.11 -8.67
N VAL A 48 2.13 9.59 -9.74
CA VAL A 48 2.98 8.73 -10.58
C VAL A 48 4.22 8.20 -9.85
N THR A 49 4.71 8.94 -8.85
CA THR A 49 5.86 8.59 -8.03
C THR A 49 5.58 8.74 -6.54
N GLY A 50 6.33 8.03 -5.71
CA GLY A 50 6.26 8.12 -4.26
C GLY A 50 7.66 8.09 -3.61
N GLY A 51 7.82 8.82 -2.51
CA GLY A 51 9.09 8.92 -1.77
C GLY A 51 9.19 8.05 -0.51
N TYR A 52 8.15 7.27 -0.21
CA TYR A 52 8.13 6.38 0.96
C TYR A 52 8.16 4.90 0.54
N PRO A 53 8.71 4.02 1.40
CA PRO A 53 8.78 2.58 1.13
C PRO A 53 7.42 1.96 0.82
N VAL A 54 7.37 1.16 -0.24
CA VAL A 54 6.24 0.27 -0.55
C VAL A 54 6.54 -1.11 0.02
N ILE A 55 5.70 -1.59 0.94
CA ILE A 55 5.89 -2.89 1.62
C ILE A 55 5.24 -4.06 0.89
N GLY A 56 4.45 -3.77 -0.15
CA GLY A 56 3.77 -4.75 -0.99
C GLY A 56 2.80 -4.07 -1.94
N VAL A 57 2.29 -4.84 -2.91
CA VAL A 57 1.28 -4.39 -3.87
C VAL A 57 0.13 -5.39 -3.82
N LEU A 58 -1.09 -4.88 -3.74
CA LEU A 58 -2.30 -5.70 -3.80
C LEU A 58 -2.46 -6.29 -5.21
N THR A 59 -3.08 -7.47 -5.30
CA THR A 59 -3.61 -7.95 -6.58
C THR A 59 -4.73 -7.02 -7.04
N ASP A 60 -5.04 -7.03 -8.34
CA ASP A 60 -6.11 -6.18 -8.90
C ASP A 60 -7.45 -6.38 -8.17
N ASP A 61 -7.88 -7.64 -7.97
CA ASP A 61 -9.10 -7.96 -7.22
C ASP A 61 -9.10 -7.40 -5.78
N ALA A 62 -7.92 -7.39 -5.14
CA ALA A 62 -7.78 -6.89 -3.78
C ALA A 62 -7.75 -5.34 -3.74
N ALA A 63 -7.22 -4.71 -4.79
CA ALA A 63 -7.29 -3.26 -4.95
C ALA A 63 -8.72 -2.79 -5.25
N ASP A 64 -9.50 -3.56 -6.02
CA ASP A 64 -10.94 -3.34 -6.22
C ASP A 64 -11.69 -3.46 -4.90
N ALA A 65 -11.45 -4.54 -4.14
CA ALA A 65 -12.05 -4.73 -2.81
C ALA A 65 -11.68 -3.61 -1.83
N ALA A 66 -10.43 -3.14 -1.84
CA ALA A 66 -9.98 -2.03 -1.02
C ALA A 66 -10.74 -0.72 -1.34
N GLY A 67 -11.07 -0.49 -2.61
CA GLY A 67 -11.87 0.66 -3.05
C GLY A 67 -13.32 0.65 -2.55
N GLN A 68 -13.83 -0.51 -2.11
CA GLN A 68 -15.19 -0.66 -1.57
C GLN A 68 -15.25 -0.58 -0.03
N LEU A 69 -14.10 -0.40 0.65
CA LEU A 69 -14.05 -0.32 2.10
C LEU A 69 -14.73 0.96 2.61
N ARG A 70 -15.64 0.78 3.57
CA ARG A 70 -16.23 1.89 4.32
C ARG A 70 -15.29 2.35 5.44
N PRO A 71 -15.34 3.63 5.85
CA PRO A 71 -14.66 4.08 7.06
C PRO A 71 -15.00 3.18 8.25
N GLY A 72 -13.97 2.80 9.02
CA GLY A 72 -14.11 1.87 10.16
C GLY A 72 -14.09 0.39 9.81
N ALA A 73 -14.07 0.01 8.52
CA ALA A 73 -13.91 -1.39 8.13
C ALA A 73 -12.54 -1.93 8.61
N GLN A 74 -12.55 -3.18 9.07
CA GLN A 74 -11.33 -3.91 9.40
C GLN A 74 -10.88 -4.74 8.20
N LEU A 75 -9.56 -4.88 8.03
CA LEU A 75 -8.97 -5.71 6.99
C LEU A 75 -7.79 -6.51 7.54
N ARG A 76 -7.41 -7.55 6.80
CA ARG A 76 -6.22 -8.33 7.07
C ARG A 76 -5.50 -8.63 5.77
N PHE A 77 -4.22 -8.30 5.71
CA PHE A 77 -3.38 -8.70 4.58
C PHE A 77 -3.01 -10.17 4.65
N ARG A 78 -2.96 -10.81 3.48
CA ARG A 78 -2.43 -12.16 3.31
C ARG A 78 -1.44 -12.13 2.16
N ARG A 79 -0.22 -12.57 2.41
CA ARG A 79 0.78 -12.75 1.36
C ARG A 79 0.28 -13.84 0.42
N ARG A 80 0.09 -13.51 -0.86
CA ARG A 80 -0.03 -14.51 -1.92
C ARG A 80 1.34 -15.14 -2.12
N GLY A 81 1.39 -16.48 -2.13
CA GLY A 81 2.57 -17.18 -2.62
C GLY A 81 2.82 -16.76 -4.07
N HIS A 82 4.08 -16.51 -4.41
CA HIS A 82 4.43 -16.26 -5.81
C HIS A 82 4.40 -17.61 -6.53
N PRO A 83 3.70 -17.77 -7.67
CA PRO A 83 4.09 -18.83 -8.60
C PRO A 83 5.56 -18.59 -8.94
N ARG A 84 6.40 -19.63 -8.78
CA ARG A 84 7.81 -19.54 -9.16
C ARG A 84 7.84 -19.13 -10.63
N ALA A 85 8.53 -18.04 -10.95
CA ALA A 85 8.74 -17.66 -12.33
C ALA A 85 9.45 -18.82 -13.05
N GLU A 86 8.84 -19.34 -14.11
CA GLU A 86 9.53 -20.22 -15.06
C GLU A 86 10.63 -19.39 -15.73
N ARG A 87 11.83 -19.99 -15.83
CA ARG A 87 13.00 -19.40 -16.47
C ARG A 87 12.94 -19.61 -17.97
#